data_AF-A0A1U7AEF4-F1
#
_entry.id   AF-A0A1U7AEF4-F1
#
_cell.length_a   1.000
_cell.length_b   1.000
_cell.length_c   1.000
_cell.angle_alpha   90.00
_cell.angle_beta   90.00
_cell.angle_gamma   90.00
#
_symmetry.space_group_name_H-M   'P 1'
#
loop_
_entity.id
_entity.type
_entity.pdbx_description
1 polymer ?
#
loop_
_entity_poly.entity_id
_entity_poly.type
_entity_poly.pdbx_seq_one_letter_code
_entity_poly.pdbx_strand_id
1 'polypeptide(L)'
;GWFFFTTYNTEEASTLMEVNASQNDKDFIAAVNWKKIEDYVNNGGGTMMPAKYAHNVYDESTHSATSTMKEEVRVVNPLDVPGAVYFLPTPKSPHGCDVDPSGEYIVGNGKLSANLTVHSFTKMLDAIEKQKICRRCLRYPNLKL
;
A
#
# COMPACT_ATOMS: atom_id res chain seq x y z
N GLY A 1 -2.88 5.80 -10.87
CA GLY A 1 -3.46 6.44 -9.68
C GLY A 1 -2.68 5.95 -8.49
N TRP A 2 -3.31 5.93 -7.32
CA TRP A 2 -2.68 5.49 -6.08
C TRP A 2 -3.55 4.47 -5.36
N PHE A 3 -2.91 3.50 -4.71
CA PHE A 3 -3.52 2.65 -3.70
C PHE A 3 -2.94 3.00 -2.34
N PHE A 4 -3.71 2.75 -1.28
CA PHE A 4 -3.31 3.02 0.09
C PHE A 4 -3.56 1.79 0.95
N PHE A 5 -2.52 1.37 1.67
CA PHE A 5 -2.59 0.23 2.58
C PHE A 5 -2.09 0.65 3.95
N THR A 6 -2.77 0.26 5.01
CA THR A 6 -2.24 0.41 6.38
C THR A 6 -1.14 -0.62 6.64
N THR A 7 -0.18 -0.25 7.47
CA THR A 7 0.81 -1.18 8.03
C THR A 7 0.67 -1.16 9.54
N TYR A 8 0.59 -2.32 10.19
CA TYR A 8 0.43 -2.40 11.65
C TYR A 8 1.60 -3.08 12.37
N ASN A 9 2.61 -3.55 11.63
CA ASN A 9 3.74 -4.31 12.15
C ASN A 9 5.02 -3.89 11.42
N THR A 10 5.37 -2.60 11.53
CA THR A 10 6.63 -2.09 10.96
C THR A 10 7.86 -2.58 11.71
N GLU A 11 7.65 -3.14 12.90
CA GLU A 11 8.62 -3.80 13.77
C GLU A 11 8.99 -5.22 13.33
N GLU A 12 8.28 -5.80 12.34
CA GLU A 12 8.50 -7.16 11.82
C GLU A 12 8.45 -8.26 12.92
N ALA A 13 7.62 -8.05 13.96
CA ALA A 13 7.44 -9.02 15.03
C ALA A 13 6.66 -10.25 14.56
N SER A 14 7.07 -11.44 15.01
CA SER A 14 6.51 -12.73 14.57
C SER A 14 5.67 -13.46 15.63
N THR A 15 5.64 -12.97 16.87
CA THR A 15 4.89 -13.57 17.99
C THR A 15 4.19 -12.48 18.82
N LEU A 16 3.07 -12.82 19.47
CA LEU A 16 2.26 -11.90 20.30
C LEU A 16 2.09 -10.52 19.64
N MET A 17 1.59 -10.52 18.39
CA MET A 17 1.65 -9.36 17.48
C MET A 17 1.06 -8.08 18.09
N GLU A 18 -0.04 -8.14 18.83
CA GLU A 18 -0.63 -6.92 19.41
C GLU A 18 0.26 -6.25 20.47
N VAL A 19 1.14 -7.02 21.12
CA VAL A 19 2.12 -6.52 22.09
C VAL A 19 3.42 -6.15 21.39
N ASN A 20 3.92 -7.00 20.51
CA ASN A 20 5.27 -6.87 19.96
C ASN A 20 5.34 -6.03 18.68
N ALA A 21 4.25 -5.95 17.90
CA ALA A 21 4.11 -5.10 16.72
C ALA A 21 3.51 -3.71 17.06
N SER A 22 3.73 -3.27 18.29
CA SER A 22 3.15 -2.03 18.80
C SER A 22 4.16 -1.32 19.71
N GLN A 23 5.44 -1.44 19.39
CA GLN A 23 6.50 -0.77 20.16
C GLN A 23 6.74 0.64 19.63
N ASN A 24 6.50 0.87 18.35
CA ASN A 24 6.59 2.19 17.73
C ASN A 24 5.35 3.04 18.05
N ASP A 25 5.57 4.34 18.26
CA ASP A 25 4.47 5.32 18.41
C ASP A 25 3.69 5.53 17.10
N LYS A 26 4.32 5.22 15.97
CA LYS A 26 3.77 5.39 14.62
C LYS A 26 4.18 4.24 13.73
N ASP A 27 3.20 3.77 12.97
CA ASP A 27 3.40 3.01 11.74
C ASP A 27 3.10 3.91 10.54
N PHE A 28 2.65 3.34 9.42
CA PHE A 28 2.45 4.06 8.19
C PHE A 28 1.18 3.65 7.44
N ILE A 29 0.77 4.52 6.53
CA ILE A 29 0.04 4.14 5.33
C ILE A 29 1.05 4.05 4.19
N ALA A 30 1.08 2.92 3.50
CA ALA A 30 1.79 2.72 2.25
C ALA A 30 1.00 3.31 1.09
N ALA A 31 1.49 4.41 0.54
CA ALA A 31 0.99 4.99 -0.71
C ALA A 31 1.71 4.34 -1.90
N VAL A 32 0.96 3.60 -2.71
CA VAL A 32 1.46 2.79 -3.83
C VAL A 32 1.02 3.39 -5.16
N ASN A 33 1.97 3.86 -5.97
CA ASN A 33 1.73 4.37 -7.31
C ASN A 33 1.63 3.21 -8.30
N TRP A 34 0.40 2.73 -8.52
CA TRP A 34 0.17 1.59 -9.40
C TRP A 34 0.46 1.89 -10.87
N LYS A 35 0.42 3.17 -11.31
CA LYS A 35 0.76 3.52 -12.70
C LYS A 35 2.25 3.32 -13.00
N LYS A 36 3.13 3.68 -12.06
CA LYS A 36 4.57 3.37 -12.19
C LYS A 36 4.84 1.86 -12.24
N ILE A 37 4.09 1.09 -11.46
CA ILE A 37 4.20 -0.38 -11.46
C ILE A 37 3.66 -0.94 -12.78
N GLU A 38 2.55 -0.43 -13.28
CA GLU A 38 1.98 -0.80 -14.59
C GLU A 38 2.98 -0.52 -15.72
N ASP A 39 3.58 0.67 -15.76
CA ASP A 39 4.61 1.02 -16.75
C ASP A 39 5.80 0.06 -16.66
N TYR A 40 6.28 -0.25 -15.45
CA TYR A 40 7.36 -1.22 -15.24
C TYR A 40 6.99 -2.62 -15.77
N VAL A 41 5.78 -3.10 -15.47
CA VAL A 41 5.28 -4.41 -15.90
C VAL A 41 5.07 -4.47 -17.42
N ASN A 42 4.56 -3.40 -18.03
CA ASN A 42 4.36 -3.31 -19.48
C ASN A 42 5.69 -3.32 -20.25
N ASN A 43 6.76 -2.83 -19.63
CA ASN A 43 8.12 -2.92 -20.16
C ASN A 43 8.82 -4.26 -19.83
N GLY A 44 8.06 -5.28 -19.41
CA GLY A 44 8.58 -6.62 -19.14
C GLY A 44 9.16 -6.80 -17.73
N GLY A 45 8.99 -5.82 -16.85
CA GLY A 45 9.44 -5.89 -15.46
C GLY A 45 8.60 -6.86 -14.60
N GLY A 46 9.23 -7.35 -13.52
CA GLY A 46 8.65 -8.32 -12.60
C GLY A 46 9.01 -9.77 -12.95
N THR A 47 8.74 -10.66 -12.00
CA THR A 47 9.12 -12.08 -12.08
C THR A 47 7.87 -12.95 -12.09
N MET A 48 7.79 -13.92 -13.01
CA MET A 48 6.74 -14.93 -12.97
C MET A 48 7.05 -15.92 -11.84
N MET A 49 6.11 -16.06 -10.90
CA MET A 49 6.20 -17.00 -9.80
C MET A 49 5.12 -18.06 -9.94
N PRO A 50 5.45 -19.35 -9.75
CA PRO A 50 4.44 -20.41 -9.71
C PRO A 50 3.40 -20.13 -8.63
N ALA A 51 2.13 -20.07 -9.03
CA ALA A 51 1.01 -19.84 -8.15
C ALA A 51 -0.26 -20.38 -8.81
N LYS A 52 -0.84 -21.44 -8.24
CA LYS A 52 -2.08 -22.01 -8.74
C LYS A 52 -3.28 -21.26 -8.17
N TYR A 53 -4.08 -20.63 -9.03
CA TYR A 53 -5.27 -19.90 -8.60
C TYR A 53 -6.39 -19.93 -9.65
N ALA A 54 -7.63 -19.76 -9.17
CA ALA A 54 -8.79 -19.61 -10.03
C ALA A 54 -8.96 -18.13 -10.44
N HIS A 55 -8.98 -17.88 -11.74
CA HIS A 55 -9.32 -16.58 -12.30
C HIS A 55 -10.78 -16.61 -12.75
N ASN A 56 -11.63 -15.91 -12.01
CA ASN A 56 -13.08 -15.88 -12.23
C ASN A 56 -13.45 -14.56 -12.91
N VAL A 57 -14.15 -14.64 -14.03
CA VAL A 57 -14.69 -13.48 -14.74
C VAL A 57 -16.20 -13.64 -14.84
N TYR A 58 -16.95 -12.66 -14.31
CA TYR A 58 -18.41 -12.61 -14.39
C TYR A 58 -18.83 -11.91 -15.68
N ASP A 59 -19.74 -12.52 -16.42
CA ASP A 59 -20.34 -11.95 -17.62
C ASP A 59 -21.78 -11.51 -17.31
N GLU A 60 -22.03 -10.20 -17.41
CA GLU A 60 -23.35 -9.61 -17.15
C GLU A 60 -24.41 -10.07 -18.17
N SER A 61 -24.02 -10.40 -19.39
CA SER A 61 -24.95 -10.79 -20.46
C SER A 61 -25.50 -12.20 -20.26
N THR A 62 -24.66 -13.12 -19.79
CA THR A 62 -25.04 -14.52 -19.55
C THR A 62 -25.42 -14.78 -18.09
N HIS A 63 -25.24 -13.79 -17.21
CA HIS A 63 -25.41 -13.93 -15.76
C HIS A 63 -24.64 -15.12 -15.17
N SER A 64 -23.45 -15.39 -15.71
CA SER A 64 -22.64 -16.54 -15.32
C SER A 64 -21.16 -16.16 -15.18
N ALA A 65 -20.43 -16.92 -14.37
CA ALA A 65 -19.00 -16.74 -14.18
C ALA A 65 -18.23 -17.87 -14.86
N THR A 66 -17.14 -17.52 -15.55
CA THR A 66 -16.18 -18.49 -16.08
C THR A 66 -14.96 -18.53 -15.17
N SER A 67 -14.57 -19.74 -14.75
CA SER A 67 -13.38 -19.99 -13.94
C SER A 67 -12.27 -20.61 -14.79
N THR A 68 -11.12 -19.95 -14.88
CA THR A 68 -9.92 -20.49 -15.53
C THR A 68 -8.83 -20.71 -14.49
N MET A 69 -8.27 -21.92 -14.44
CA MET A 69 -7.09 -22.18 -13.60
C MET A 69 -5.85 -21.57 -14.25
N LYS A 70 -5.12 -20.75 -13.49
CA LYS A 70 -3.81 -20.23 -13.85
C LYS A 70 -2.76 -20.81 -12.90
N GLU A 71 -1.55 -20.99 -13.39
CA GLU A 71 -0.46 -21.68 -12.67
C GLU A 71 0.70 -20.75 -12.29
N GLU A 72 0.65 -19.49 -12.73
CA GLU A 72 1.68 -18.48 -12.45
C GLU A 72 1.09 -17.09 -12.25
N VAL A 73 1.77 -16.27 -11.45
CA VAL A 73 1.45 -14.86 -11.22
C VAL A 73 2.69 -14.01 -11.38
N ARG A 74 2.53 -12.81 -11.96
CA ARG A 74 3.62 -11.83 -12.01
C ARG A 74 3.74 -11.14 -10.66
N VAL A 75 4.92 -11.21 -10.06
CA VAL A 75 5.27 -10.56 -8.80
C VAL A 75 6.25 -9.44 -9.06
N VAL A 76 5.99 -8.27 -8.47
CA VAL A 76 6.84 -7.09 -8.58
C VAL A 76 7.42 -6.79 -7.21
N ASN A 77 8.75 -6.73 -7.13
CA ASN A 77 9.42 -6.16 -5.97
C ASN A 77 9.35 -4.63 -6.08
N PRO A 78 8.71 -3.91 -5.12
CA PRO A 78 8.56 -2.47 -5.22
C PRO A 78 9.90 -1.71 -5.18
N LEU A 79 10.97 -2.34 -4.70
CA LEU A 79 12.32 -1.75 -4.72
C LEU A 79 12.90 -1.61 -6.14
N ASP A 80 12.42 -2.42 -7.09
CA ASP A 80 12.86 -2.36 -8.49
C ASP A 80 12.18 -1.19 -9.24
N VAL A 81 11.20 -0.54 -8.61
CA VAL A 81 10.39 0.54 -9.21
C VAL A 81 10.53 1.83 -8.39
N PRO A 82 11.56 2.66 -8.65
CA PRO A 82 11.80 3.89 -7.91
C PRO A 82 10.58 4.83 -7.84
N GLY A 83 10.17 5.13 -6.61
CA GLY A 83 9.00 5.96 -6.33
C GLY A 83 7.66 5.27 -6.58
N ALA A 84 7.62 3.94 -6.61
CA ALA A 84 6.37 3.19 -6.56
C ALA A 84 5.72 3.21 -5.17
N VAL A 85 6.51 3.32 -4.10
CA VAL A 85 6.02 3.26 -2.71
C VAL A 85 6.59 4.40 -1.87
N TYR A 86 5.70 5.06 -1.14
CA TYR A 86 6.02 6.06 -0.11
C TYR A 86 5.24 5.76 1.16
N PHE A 87 5.79 6.15 2.30
CA PHE A 87 5.13 6.00 3.59
C PHE A 87 4.61 7.33 4.14
N LEU A 88 3.35 7.33 4.58
CA LEU A 88 2.69 8.43 5.29
C LEU A 88 2.62 8.05 6.78
N PRO A 89 3.23 8.81 7.71
CA PRO A 89 3.30 8.42 9.11
C PRO A 89 1.92 8.49 9.79
N THR A 90 1.50 7.39 10.40
CA THR A 90 0.18 7.24 11.01
C THR A 90 0.31 6.63 12.42
N PRO A 91 -0.44 7.12 13.43
CA PRO A 91 -0.38 6.62 14.81
C PRO A 91 -0.65 5.13 14.94
N LYS A 92 -0.03 4.57 15.99
CA LYS A 92 0.10 3.17 16.38
C LYS A 92 -0.93 2.18 15.80
N SER A 93 -0.38 1.26 15.00
CA SER A 93 -1.02 0.07 14.42
C SER A 93 -2.34 0.38 13.70
N PRO A 94 -2.36 1.26 12.69
CA PRO A 94 -3.58 1.61 11.97
C PRO A 94 -4.16 0.40 11.24
N HIS A 95 -5.49 0.36 11.09
CA HIS A 95 -6.19 -0.76 10.45
C HIS A 95 -6.95 -0.33 9.19
N GLY A 96 -7.97 0.52 9.34
CA GLY A 96 -8.74 1.04 8.20
C GLY A 96 -7.99 2.14 7.45
N CYS A 97 -8.13 2.17 6.13
CA CYS A 97 -7.68 3.27 5.27
C CYS A 97 -8.79 3.61 4.28
N ASP A 98 -9.38 4.79 4.44
CA ASP A 98 -10.49 5.26 3.62
C ASP A 98 -10.07 6.50 2.85
N VAL A 99 -10.46 6.58 1.57
CA VAL A 99 -10.29 7.78 0.76
C VAL A 99 -11.65 8.45 0.63
N ASP A 100 -11.72 9.74 0.92
CA ASP A 100 -12.98 10.46 0.83
C ASP A 100 -13.46 10.58 -0.64
N PRO A 101 -14.76 10.83 -0.90
CA PRO A 101 -15.30 10.90 -2.25
C PRO A 101 -14.66 11.96 -3.16
N SER A 102 -14.04 13.00 -2.60
CA SER A 102 -13.30 13.99 -3.39
C SER A 102 -11.92 13.49 -3.85
N GLY A 103 -11.38 12.47 -3.18
CA GLY A 103 -10.04 11.95 -3.40
C GLY A 103 -8.91 12.77 -2.75
N GLU A 104 -9.24 13.84 -2.02
CA GLU A 104 -8.25 14.73 -1.39
C GLU A 104 -7.76 14.21 -0.04
N TYR A 105 -8.59 13.46 0.69
CA TYR A 105 -8.27 13.03 2.06
C TYR A 105 -8.12 11.52 2.15
N ILE A 106 -6.99 11.11 2.72
CA ILE A 106 -6.67 9.71 3.04
C ILE A 106 -6.74 9.57 4.56
N VAL A 107 -7.72 8.84 5.05
CA VAL A 107 -8.04 8.71 6.48
C VAL A 107 -7.52 7.38 7.01
N GLY A 108 -6.47 7.43 7.82
CA GLY A 108 -5.95 6.31 8.59
C GLY A 108 -6.65 6.17 9.93
N ASN A 109 -7.31 5.03 10.14
CA ASN A 109 -8.00 4.74 11.38
C ASN A 109 -7.02 4.15 12.41
N GLY A 110 -6.78 4.88 13.50
CA GLY A 110 -6.02 4.37 14.64
C GLY A 110 -6.78 3.23 15.29
N LYS A 111 -6.20 2.03 15.31
CA LYS A 111 -6.76 0.87 16.04
C LYS A 111 -6.45 1.03 17.53
N LEU A 112 -5.15 1.06 17.85
CA LEU A 112 -4.65 1.18 19.22
C LEU A 112 -4.50 2.64 19.66
N SER A 113 -4.55 3.57 18.71
CA SER A 113 -4.66 5.00 18.96
C SER A 113 -6.12 5.42 18.89
N ALA A 114 -6.59 6.24 19.84
CA ALA A 114 -7.93 6.83 19.79
C ALA A 114 -8.08 7.95 18.72
N ASN A 115 -7.06 8.14 17.89
CA ASN A 115 -7.01 9.19 16.88
C ASN A 115 -7.24 8.64 15.47
N LEU A 116 -7.95 9.42 14.65
CA LEU A 116 -7.96 9.28 13.21
C LEU A 116 -6.92 10.25 12.62
N THR A 117 -6.09 9.78 11.70
CA THR A 117 -5.12 10.63 11.00
C THR A 117 -5.59 10.88 9.59
N VAL A 118 -5.69 12.16 9.23
CA VAL A 118 -6.11 12.59 7.91
C VAL A 118 -4.90 13.16 7.17
N HIS A 119 -4.50 12.50 6.10
CA HIS A 119 -3.47 12.98 5.18
C HIS A 119 -4.11 13.63 3.96
N SER A 120 -3.50 14.70 3.45
CA SER A 120 -3.91 15.35 2.19
C SER A 120 -3.16 14.75 1.02
N PHE A 121 -3.90 14.34 -0.01
CA PHE A 121 -3.37 13.82 -1.26
C PHE A 121 -2.53 14.88 -1.99
N THR A 122 -3.02 16.11 -2.05
CA THR A 122 -2.28 17.24 -2.62
C THR A 122 -0.93 17.43 -1.91
N LYS A 123 -0.92 17.45 -0.56
CA LYS A 123 0.33 17.58 0.21
C LYS A 123 1.28 16.40 0.03
N MET A 124 0.73 15.19 -0.14
CA MET A 124 1.53 14.01 -0.44
C MET A 124 2.28 14.16 -1.77
N LEU A 125 1.59 14.56 -2.83
CA LEU A 125 2.22 14.79 -4.14
C LEU A 125 3.28 15.88 -4.06
N ASP A 126 2.95 17.00 -3.41
CA ASP A 126 3.88 18.10 -3.15
C ASP A 126 5.14 17.64 -2.40
N ALA A 127 4.99 16.79 -1.39
CA ALA A 127 6.10 16.26 -0.61
C ALA A 127 6.97 15.31 -1.43
N ILE A 128 6.38 14.52 -2.32
CA ILE A 128 7.10 13.65 -3.25
C ILE A 128 7.92 14.48 -4.25
N GLU A 129 7.30 15.48 -4.88
CA GLU A 129 7.94 16.36 -5.86
C GLU A 129 9.11 17.14 -5.22
N LYS A 130 8.87 17.71 -4.03
CA LYS A 130 9.87 18.50 -3.29
C LYS A 130 10.85 17.62 -2.50
N GLN A 131 10.79 16.30 -2.65
CA GLN A 131 11.64 15.32 -1.95
C GLN A 131 11.68 15.52 -0.42
N LYS A 132 10.55 15.88 0.19
CA LYS A 132 10.42 16.07 1.64
C LYS A 132 10.39 14.74 2.37
N ILE A 133 11.57 14.16 2.56
CA ILE A 133 11.76 12.85 3.20
C ILE A 133 12.29 13.06 4.62
N CYS A 134 11.60 12.51 5.62
CA CYS A 134 12.02 12.57 7.02
C CYS A 134 13.12 11.53 7.32
N ARG A 135 12.87 10.27 6.94
CA ARG A 135 13.79 9.13 7.06
C ARG A 135 13.36 8.01 6.11
N ARG A 136 14.10 6.90 6.04
CA ARG A 136 13.60 5.68 5.39
C ARG A 136 13.07 4.71 6.46
N CYS A 137 12.00 3.98 6.15
CA CYS A 137 11.51 2.84 6.93
C CYS A 137 11.34 1.66 5.97
N LEU A 138 11.77 0.46 6.35
CA LEU A 138 11.78 -0.73 5.48
C LEU A 138 12.37 -0.46 4.07
N ARG A 139 13.37 0.43 3.98
CA ARG A 139 14.01 0.96 2.75
C ARG A 139 13.17 1.92 1.90
N TYR A 140 11.91 2.16 2.22
CA TYR A 140 11.03 3.11 1.53
C TYR A 140 11.08 4.54 2.13
N PRO A 141 10.86 5.60 1.34
CA PRO A 141 10.87 6.97 1.84
C PRO A 141 9.65 7.28 2.72
N ASN A 142 9.88 7.79 3.93
CA ASN A 142 8.84 8.35 4.80
C ASN A 142 8.68 9.85 4.54
N LEU A 143 7.49 10.26 4.11
CA LEU A 143 7.19 11.64 3.75
C LEU A 143 6.98 12.53 4.97
N LYS A 144 7.42 13.78 4.84
CA LYS A 144 7.14 14.86 5.80
C LYS A 144 6.03 15.74 5.23
N LEU A 145 4.79 15.45 5.66
CA LEU A 145 3.54 16.10 5.22
C LEU A 145 3.13 17.26 6.15
#